data_AF-A0A1C4TJ29-F1
#
_entry.id   AF-A0A1C4TJ29-F1
#
_cell.length_a   1.000
_cell.length_b   1.000
_cell.length_c   1.000
_cell.angle_alpha   90.00
_cell.angle_beta   90.00
_cell.angle_gamma   90.00
#
_symmetry.space_group_name_H-M   'P 1'
#
loop_
_entity.id
_entity.type
_entity.pdbx_description
1 polymer ?
#
loop_
_entity_poly.entity_id
_entity_poly.type
_entity_poly.pdbx_seq_one_letter_code
_entity_poly.pdbx_strand_id
1 'polypeptide(L)'
;ITPGTTILEGMRKAAKNPDSVTYSKDASAATDGHDVGVVVVGETPYAEGIGDVGNGHDLELTAADKAAVDTVCAAMKCAVLIVSGRPQLIGDQLGKINALVASWLPGSEGDGVADVLYGRRAFTGQLPVTWPKSEAQLPINVGDAAYDPQFPYGWGLTTLKKPPAGGELTLTALAVAAQVAEKAKLGKTPAGKAIVDQARLLVQQKIDGTFGQGVAKPFAEADHLLLKGDLTGAVAKLRTAYRAA
;
A
#
# COMPACT_ATOMS: atom_id res chain seq x y z
N ILE A 1 10.25 -25.60 17.39
CA ILE A 1 10.65 -24.31 16.79
C ILE A 1 10.34 -24.41 15.31
N THR A 2 9.51 -23.52 14.77
CA THR A 2 9.27 -23.43 13.31
C THR A 2 10.36 -22.54 12.72
N PRO A 3 11.30 -23.08 11.93
CA PRO A 3 12.30 -22.24 11.26
C PRO A 3 11.60 -21.32 10.25
N GLY A 4 12.01 -20.06 10.20
CA GLY A 4 11.52 -19.09 9.22
C GLY A 4 12.57 -18.76 8.16
N THR A 5 12.12 -18.11 7.09
CA THR A 5 12.96 -17.43 6.10
C THR A 5 12.83 -15.93 6.31
N THR A 6 13.94 -15.24 6.51
CA THR A 6 13.98 -13.78 6.57
C THR A 6 13.74 -13.15 5.20
N ILE A 7 13.38 -11.87 5.16
CA ILE A 7 13.25 -11.13 3.89
C ILE A 7 14.58 -11.16 3.10
N LEU A 8 15.72 -10.99 3.78
CA LEU A 8 17.05 -11.07 3.16
C LEU A 8 17.31 -12.43 2.51
N GLU A 9 17.03 -13.52 3.21
CA GLU A 9 17.18 -14.87 2.67
C GLU A 9 16.24 -15.10 1.48
N GLY A 10 14.98 -14.66 1.57
CA GLY A 10 14.04 -14.76 0.46
C GLY A 10 14.50 -13.97 -0.76
N MET A 11 15.03 -12.76 -0.57
CA MET A 11 15.61 -11.97 -1.65
C MET A 11 16.82 -12.65 -2.29
N ARG A 12 17.72 -13.24 -1.49
CA ARG A 12 18.87 -14.02 -1.99
C ARG A 12 18.44 -15.23 -2.80
N LYS A 13 17.44 -15.98 -2.33
CA LYS A 13 16.85 -17.11 -3.09
C LYS A 13 16.18 -16.64 -4.38
N ALA A 14 15.59 -15.45 -4.38
CA ALA A 14 14.87 -14.92 -5.53
C ALA A 14 15.78 -14.36 -6.63
N ALA A 15 16.95 -13.83 -6.24
CA ALA A 15 17.93 -13.24 -7.14
C ALA A 15 18.51 -14.26 -8.13
N LYS A 16 18.87 -13.79 -9.33
CA LYS A 16 19.59 -14.62 -10.32
C LYS A 16 20.96 -15.03 -9.82
N ASN A 17 21.62 -14.14 -9.07
CA ASN A 17 22.87 -14.39 -8.38
C ASN A 17 22.69 -13.99 -6.90
N PRO A 18 22.68 -14.92 -5.94
CA PRO A 18 22.53 -14.60 -4.51
C PRO A 18 23.61 -13.65 -3.98
N ASP A 19 24.83 -13.72 -4.54
CA ASP A 19 25.97 -12.90 -4.11
C ASP A 19 25.84 -11.43 -4.54
N SER A 20 24.91 -11.11 -5.45
CA SER A 20 24.59 -9.71 -5.78
C SER A 20 23.72 -9.03 -4.73
N VAL A 21 23.24 -9.76 -3.70
CA VAL A 21 22.44 -9.23 -2.60
C VAL A 21 23.31 -9.10 -1.34
N THR A 22 23.88 -7.92 -1.17
CA THR A 22 24.63 -7.53 0.03
C THR A 22 23.67 -7.08 1.14
N TYR A 23 24.19 -7.00 2.38
CA TYR A 23 23.40 -6.59 3.54
C TYR A 23 24.24 -5.69 4.44
N SER A 24 23.62 -4.59 4.88
CA SER A 24 24.12 -3.71 5.92
C SER A 24 23.00 -3.44 6.90
N LYS A 25 23.22 -3.72 8.18
CA LYS A 25 22.19 -3.62 9.22
C LYS A 25 21.73 -2.18 9.47
N ASP A 26 22.66 -1.24 9.35
CA ASP A 26 22.52 0.17 9.73
C ASP A 26 22.84 1.11 8.56
N ALA A 27 22.89 0.58 7.33
CA ALA A 27 23.27 1.30 6.12
C ALA A 27 24.68 1.94 6.17
N SER A 28 25.58 1.44 7.03
CA SER A 28 26.96 1.95 7.14
C SER A 28 27.92 1.40 6.07
N ALA A 29 27.54 0.35 5.35
CA ALA A 29 28.36 -0.20 4.26
C ALA A 29 28.34 0.73 3.04
N ALA A 30 29.42 0.68 2.24
CA ALA A 30 29.49 1.42 0.99
C ALA A 30 28.32 1.05 0.05
N THR A 31 27.69 2.07 -0.52
CA THR A 31 26.55 1.94 -1.43
C THR A 31 26.97 1.89 -2.90
N ASP A 32 28.22 2.20 -3.21
CA ASP A 32 28.76 2.21 -4.57
C ASP A 32 28.64 0.83 -5.24
N GLY A 33 28.28 0.83 -6.52
CA GLY A 33 28.15 -0.39 -7.33
C GLY A 33 26.83 -1.13 -7.17
N HIS A 34 25.85 -0.57 -6.46
CA HIS A 34 24.49 -1.11 -6.36
C HIS A 34 23.48 -0.33 -7.22
N ASP A 35 22.58 -1.05 -7.91
CA ASP A 35 21.56 -0.44 -8.77
C ASP A 35 20.31 0.01 -8.00
N VAL A 36 19.94 -0.73 -6.95
CA VAL A 36 18.71 -0.56 -6.18
C VAL A 36 18.95 -0.92 -4.72
N GLY A 37 18.44 -0.08 -3.81
CA GLY A 37 18.41 -0.32 -2.38
C GLY A 37 17.05 -0.81 -1.91
N VAL A 38 17.04 -1.74 -0.95
CA VAL A 38 15.82 -2.15 -0.22
C VAL A 38 16.06 -1.90 1.26
N VAL A 39 15.29 -0.99 1.85
CA VAL A 39 15.42 -0.62 3.25
C VAL A 39 14.23 -1.21 4.01
N VAL A 40 14.50 -2.08 4.98
CA VAL A 40 13.47 -2.72 5.81
C VAL A 40 13.47 -2.04 7.17
N VAL A 41 12.38 -1.39 7.53
CA VAL A 41 12.20 -0.56 8.74
C VAL A 41 10.87 -0.87 9.41
N GLY A 42 10.66 -0.38 10.63
CA GLY A 42 9.36 -0.45 11.30
C GLY A 42 9.45 -0.78 12.78
N GLU A 43 8.44 -1.48 13.30
CA GLU A 43 8.28 -1.68 14.74
C GLU A 43 9.04 -2.93 15.22
N THR A 44 9.60 -2.84 16.42
CA THR A 44 10.06 -4.04 17.15
C THR A 44 8.87 -4.83 17.69
N PRO A 45 8.98 -6.16 17.85
CA PRO A 45 7.87 -6.98 18.36
C PRO A 45 7.38 -6.54 19.75
N TYR A 46 6.07 -6.52 19.93
CA TYR A 46 5.38 -6.26 21.19
C TYR A 46 4.11 -7.13 21.27
N ALA A 47 3.50 -7.22 22.45
CA ALA A 47 2.25 -7.93 22.66
C ALA A 47 1.36 -7.22 23.69
N GLU A 48 0.05 -7.27 23.46
CA GLU A 48 -0.96 -6.72 24.37
C GLU A 48 -0.69 -5.24 24.72
N GLY A 49 -0.89 -4.84 25.99
CA GLY A 49 -0.71 -3.45 26.42
C GLY A 49 0.73 -2.93 26.37
N ILE A 50 1.72 -3.79 26.10
CA ILE A 50 3.08 -3.31 25.80
C ILE A 50 3.08 -2.51 24.49
N GLY A 51 2.22 -2.85 23.54
CA GLY A 51 2.12 -2.15 22.26
C GLY A 51 1.43 -0.79 22.30
N ASP A 52 0.91 -0.36 23.46
CA ASP A 52 0.18 0.91 23.57
C ASP A 52 1.11 2.10 23.25
N VAL A 53 0.60 3.04 22.45
CA VAL A 53 1.31 4.30 22.19
C VAL A 53 1.48 5.05 23.51
N GLY A 54 2.68 5.54 23.77
CA GLY A 54 3.08 6.15 25.04
C GLY A 54 3.71 5.18 26.04
N ASN A 55 3.69 3.87 25.79
CA ASN A 55 4.38 2.86 26.60
C ASN A 55 5.76 2.47 26.03
N GLY A 56 6.53 3.47 25.60
CA GLY A 56 7.79 3.27 24.87
C GLY A 56 7.62 2.99 23.38
N HIS A 57 6.39 3.08 22.88
CA HIS A 57 6.06 2.98 21.46
C HIS A 57 5.33 4.25 21.00
N ASP A 58 5.54 4.63 19.75
CA ASP A 58 4.80 5.67 19.04
C ASP A 58 4.49 5.19 17.62
N LEU A 59 3.93 6.06 16.78
CA LEU A 59 3.71 5.73 15.36
C LEU A 59 4.88 6.18 14.46
N GLU A 60 5.96 6.72 15.01
CA GLU A 60 7.07 7.26 14.24
C GLU A 60 8.10 6.18 13.92
N LEU A 61 8.69 6.25 12.72
CA LEU A 61 9.92 5.49 12.49
C LEU A 61 11.03 6.01 13.41
N THR A 62 11.87 5.09 13.90
CA THR A 62 13.01 5.46 14.73
C THR A 62 13.98 6.37 13.97
N ALA A 63 14.77 7.17 14.68
CA ALA A 63 15.80 8.00 14.05
C ALA A 63 16.82 7.18 13.23
N ALA A 64 17.12 5.96 13.67
CA ALA A 64 18.00 5.04 12.96
C ALA A 64 17.37 4.55 11.65
N ASP A 65 16.09 4.19 11.67
CA ASP A 65 15.34 3.78 10.48
C ASP A 65 15.25 4.93 9.46
N LYS A 66 14.92 6.14 9.92
CA LYS A 66 14.89 7.34 9.07
C LYS A 66 16.27 7.62 8.46
N ALA A 67 17.35 7.50 9.22
CA ALA A 67 18.71 7.68 8.72
C ALA A 67 19.14 6.60 7.70
N ALA A 68 18.71 5.35 7.88
CA ALA A 68 18.96 4.28 6.91
C ALA A 68 18.21 4.53 5.60
N VAL A 69 16.96 4.99 5.66
CA VAL A 69 16.18 5.42 4.49
C VAL A 69 16.90 6.57 3.79
N ASP A 70 17.27 7.62 4.52
CA ASP A 70 17.97 8.79 3.96
C ASP A 70 19.27 8.41 3.25
N THR A 71 20.09 7.57 3.88
CA THR A 71 21.39 7.15 3.35
C THR A 71 21.24 6.36 2.05
N VAL A 72 20.37 5.35 2.04
CA VAL A 72 20.22 4.45 0.88
C VAL A 72 19.48 5.15 -0.26
N CYS A 73 18.40 5.87 0.04
CA CYS A 73 17.56 6.51 -0.96
C CYS A 73 18.18 7.76 -1.59
N ALA A 74 19.13 8.41 -0.92
CA ALA A 74 19.93 9.47 -1.53
C ALA A 74 20.98 8.93 -2.52
N ALA A 75 21.47 7.70 -2.30
CA ALA A 75 22.54 7.12 -3.11
C ALA A 75 22.04 6.44 -4.40
N MET A 76 20.83 5.87 -4.38
CA MET A 76 20.29 5.07 -5.49
C MET A 76 18.76 4.99 -5.44
N LYS A 77 18.16 4.37 -6.46
CA LYS A 77 16.72 4.07 -6.40
C LYS A 77 16.44 3.15 -5.22
N CYS A 78 15.45 3.47 -4.40
CA CYS A 78 15.16 2.68 -3.20
C CYS A 78 13.68 2.28 -3.07
N ALA A 79 13.46 1.10 -2.51
CA ALA A 79 12.17 0.67 -1.99
C ALA A 79 12.24 0.55 -0.48
N VAL A 80 11.29 1.16 0.23
CA VAL A 80 11.15 1.04 1.68
C VAL A 80 10.05 0.03 2.01
N LEU A 81 10.39 -0.95 2.85
CA LEU A 81 9.48 -1.95 3.38
C LEU A 81 9.22 -1.64 4.85
N ILE A 82 7.96 -1.38 5.19
CA ILE A 82 7.53 -1.18 6.58
C ILE A 82 7.03 -2.53 7.12
N VAL A 83 7.74 -3.07 8.12
CA VAL A 83 7.35 -4.24 8.90
C VAL A 83 6.79 -3.74 10.23
N SER A 84 5.47 -3.74 10.38
CA SER A 84 4.78 -3.16 11.53
C SER A 84 3.43 -3.81 11.81
N GLY A 85 2.93 -3.68 13.04
CA GLY A 85 1.60 -4.16 13.41
C GLY A 85 0.47 -3.20 13.02
N ARG A 86 0.83 -1.96 12.68
CA ARG A 86 -0.08 -0.83 12.43
C ARG A 86 0.56 0.19 11.48
N PRO A 87 -0.21 1.16 10.94
CA PRO A 87 0.36 2.26 10.17
C PRO A 87 1.49 2.96 10.93
N GLN A 88 2.56 3.32 10.22
CA GLN A 88 3.67 4.13 10.73
C GLN A 88 3.70 5.47 10.00
N LEU A 89 3.88 6.57 10.71
CA LEU A 89 3.98 7.90 10.14
C LEU A 89 5.25 7.96 9.27
N ILE A 90 5.04 8.14 7.97
CA ILE A 90 6.08 8.07 6.94
C ILE A 90 6.09 9.32 6.05
N GLY A 91 5.23 10.30 6.35
CA GLY A 91 5.00 11.47 5.49
C GLY A 91 6.27 12.27 5.21
N ASP A 92 7.19 12.35 6.17
CA ASP A 92 8.49 13.02 6.06
C ASP A 92 9.51 12.28 5.16
N GLN A 93 9.27 11.01 4.85
CA GLN A 93 10.12 10.19 3.98
C GLN A 93 9.56 10.03 2.56
N LEU A 94 8.25 10.23 2.34
CA LEU A 94 7.61 9.93 1.05
C LEU A 94 8.25 10.63 -0.15
N GLY A 95 8.76 11.86 0.03
CA GLY A 95 9.43 12.61 -1.04
C GLY A 95 10.84 12.10 -1.41
N LYS A 96 11.40 11.17 -0.63
CA LYS A 96 12.78 10.68 -0.79
C LYS A 96 12.84 9.26 -1.36
N ILE A 97 11.72 8.54 -1.37
CA ILE A 97 11.67 7.12 -1.71
C ILE A 97 11.07 6.90 -3.11
N ASN A 98 11.41 5.79 -3.78
CA ASN A 98 10.81 5.45 -5.08
C ASN A 98 9.66 4.46 -4.96
N ALA A 99 9.64 3.65 -3.90
CA ALA A 99 8.55 2.72 -3.63
C ALA A 99 8.37 2.54 -2.12
N LEU A 100 7.12 2.33 -1.71
CA LEU A 100 6.74 2.01 -0.34
C LEU A 100 5.92 0.72 -0.33
N VAL A 101 6.28 -0.22 0.55
CA VAL A 101 5.56 -1.47 0.75
C VAL A 101 5.22 -1.63 2.22
N ALA A 102 3.93 -1.71 2.52
CA ALA A 102 3.46 -2.15 3.83
C ALA A 102 3.49 -3.68 3.89
N SER A 103 4.51 -4.22 4.56
CA SER A 103 4.73 -5.67 4.71
C SER A 103 4.00 -6.26 5.92
N TRP A 104 3.47 -5.40 6.80
CA TRP A 104 2.82 -5.79 8.06
C TRP A 104 3.74 -6.69 8.91
N LEU A 105 3.19 -7.71 9.57
CA LEU A 105 3.96 -8.77 10.23
C LEU A 105 3.88 -10.05 9.36
N PRO A 106 4.85 -10.30 8.45
CA PRO A 106 4.71 -11.27 7.36
C PRO A 106 4.80 -12.75 7.77
N GLY A 107 5.03 -13.06 9.05
CA GLY A 107 5.17 -14.43 9.54
C GLY A 107 6.51 -15.08 9.15
N SER A 108 6.54 -16.41 9.05
CA SER A 108 7.76 -17.20 8.80
C SER A 108 8.23 -17.20 7.35
N GLU A 109 7.37 -16.84 6.39
CA GLU A 109 7.60 -17.04 4.96
C GLU A 109 8.07 -15.76 4.25
N GLY A 110 9.28 -15.28 4.57
CA GLY A 110 9.89 -14.10 3.91
C GLY A 110 10.02 -14.22 2.39
N ASP A 111 9.96 -15.44 1.84
CA ASP A 111 9.87 -15.71 0.41
C ASP A 111 8.66 -15.00 -0.25
N GLY A 112 7.55 -14.84 0.49
CA GLY A 112 6.37 -14.13 -0.01
C GLY A 112 6.61 -12.64 -0.28
N VAL A 113 7.48 -12.00 0.51
CA VAL A 113 7.89 -10.61 0.29
C VAL A 113 8.77 -10.51 -0.95
N ALA A 114 9.71 -11.45 -1.12
CA ALA A 114 10.58 -11.49 -2.28
C ALA A 114 9.79 -11.77 -3.59
N ASP A 115 8.78 -12.64 -3.56
CA ASP A 115 7.96 -12.98 -4.73
C ASP A 115 7.32 -11.76 -5.40
N VAL A 116 6.83 -10.79 -4.61
CA VAL A 116 6.21 -9.57 -5.15
C VAL A 116 7.24 -8.53 -5.56
N LEU A 117 8.35 -8.37 -4.81
CA LEU A 117 9.42 -7.43 -5.15
C LEU A 117 10.13 -7.80 -6.46
N TYR A 118 10.34 -9.10 -6.71
CA TYR A 118 10.94 -9.60 -7.94
C TYR A 118 9.93 -9.79 -9.08
N GLY A 119 8.66 -9.43 -8.87
CA GLY A 119 7.61 -9.51 -9.90
C GLY A 119 7.21 -10.94 -10.29
N ARG A 120 7.49 -11.94 -9.46
CA ARG A 120 6.96 -13.31 -9.63
C ARG A 120 5.46 -13.35 -9.34
N ARG A 121 4.99 -12.45 -8.48
CA ARG A 121 3.58 -12.20 -8.19
C ARG A 121 3.27 -10.72 -8.28
N ALA A 122 2.02 -10.40 -8.62
CA ALA A 122 1.52 -9.04 -8.60
C ALA A 122 1.29 -8.57 -7.16
N PHE A 123 1.52 -7.28 -6.87
CA PHE A 123 0.92 -6.66 -5.70
C PHE A 123 -0.61 -6.63 -5.86
N THR A 124 -1.33 -7.15 -4.86
CA THR A 124 -2.80 -7.23 -4.85
C THR A 124 -3.41 -6.75 -3.53
N GLY A 125 -2.58 -6.46 -2.53
CA GLY A 125 -3.02 -6.00 -1.23
C GLY A 125 -3.73 -4.65 -1.30
N GLN A 126 -4.72 -4.48 -0.44
CA GLN A 126 -5.47 -3.23 -0.25
C GLN A 126 -5.47 -2.93 1.24
N LEU A 127 -5.27 -1.67 1.61
CA LEU A 127 -5.16 -1.26 3.01
C LEU A 127 -6.44 -1.65 3.78
N PRO A 128 -6.34 -2.50 4.81
CA PRO A 128 -7.50 -2.88 5.63
C PRO A 128 -7.84 -1.82 6.69
N VAL A 129 -6.99 -0.80 6.83
CA VAL A 129 -7.13 0.32 7.77
C VAL A 129 -6.69 1.61 7.10
N THR A 130 -7.23 2.74 7.55
CA THR A 130 -6.80 4.07 7.10
C THR A 130 -5.36 4.34 7.56
N TRP A 131 -4.51 4.92 6.70
CA TRP A 131 -3.17 5.36 7.07
C TRP A 131 -3.17 6.87 7.40
N PRO A 132 -2.97 7.29 8.66
CA PRO A 132 -3.03 8.70 9.05
C PRO A 132 -1.80 9.49 8.58
N LYS A 133 -1.96 10.80 8.44
CA LYS A 133 -0.87 11.79 8.25
C LYS A 133 -0.17 12.12 9.56
N SER A 134 -0.88 12.03 10.69
CA SER A 134 -0.35 12.29 12.04
C SER A 134 -1.22 11.64 13.11
N GLU A 135 -0.69 11.49 14.31
CA GLU A 135 -1.44 11.00 15.47
C GLU A 135 -2.65 11.88 15.83
N ALA A 136 -2.58 13.19 15.54
CA ALA A 136 -3.68 14.12 15.80
C ALA A 136 -4.95 13.83 14.97
N GLN A 137 -4.86 12.99 13.94
CA GLN A 137 -6.03 12.54 13.18
C GLN A 137 -6.77 11.39 13.86
N LEU A 138 -6.21 10.76 14.90
CA LEU A 138 -6.79 9.56 15.47
C LEU A 138 -7.97 9.88 16.42
N PRO A 139 -9.06 9.08 16.36
CA PRO A 139 -9.35 8.04 15.36
C PRO A 139 -9.76 8.64 14.00
N ILE A 140 -9.34 8.01 12.90
CA ILE A 140 -9.74 8.37 11.51
C ILE A 140 -10.25 7.15 10.75
N ASN A 141 -11.51 7.17 10.35
CA ASN A 141 -12.23 6.04 9.77
C ASN A 141 -13.13 6.42 8.60
N VAL A 142 -13.43 5.43 7.76
CA VAL A 142 -14.39 5.60 6.67
C VAL A 142 -15.76 5.96 7.25
N GLY A 143 -16.31 7.09 6.80
CA GLY A 143 -17.58 7.64 7.29
C GLY A 143 -17.42 8.94 8.09
N ASP A 144 -16.22 9.26 8.55
CA ASP A 144 -15.95 10.53 9.24
C ASP A 144 -16.25 11.72 8.34
N ALA A 145 -16.74 12.82 8.94
CA ALA A 145 -17.06 14.04 8.22
C ALA A 145 -15.81 14.58 7.49
N ALA A 146 -14.71 14.69 8.24
CA ALA A 146 -13.38 14.99 7.73
C ALA A 146 -12.56 13.69 7.58
N TYR A 147 -12.31 13.28 6.33
CA TYR A 147 -11.53 12.07 6.02
C TYR A 147 -10.42 12.44 5.04
N ASP A 148 -9.26 12.83 5.58
CA ASP A 148 -8.09 13.29 4.83
C ASP A 148 -6.81 12.52 5.25
N PRO A 149 -6.75 11.21 5.00
CA PRO A 149 -5.62 10.37 5.39
C PRO A 149 -4.40 10.54 4.48
N GLN A 150 -3.26 9.99 4.91
CA GLN A 150 -2.07 9.85 4.06
C GLN A 150 -2.32 8.82 2.95
N PHE A 151 -2.95 7.69 3.30
CA PHE A 151 -3.46 6.72 2.35
C PHE A 151 -4.86 6.26 2.79
N PRO A 152 -5.88 6.32 1.91
CA PRO A 152 -7.23 5.92 2.28
C PRO A 152 -7.36 4.40 2.49
N TYR A 153 -8.35 4.01 3.28
CA TYR A 153 -8.82 2.62 3.35
C TYR A 153 -9.06 2.08 1.93
N GLY A 154 -8.68 0.82 1.71
CA GLY A 154 -8.80 0.16 0.42
C GLY A 154 -7.74 0.57 -0.61
N TRP A 155 -6.84 1.51 -0.29
CA TRP A 155 -5.75 1.88 -1.19
C TRP A 155 -4.76 0.72 -1.36
N GLY A 156 -4.29 0.51 -2.59
CA GLY A 156 -3.33 -0.55 -2.87
C GLY A 156 -2.96 -0.56 -4.34
N LEU A 157 -1.70 -0.27 -4.65
CA LEU A 157 -1.21 -0.33 -6.02
C LEU A 157 -0.97 -1.77 -6.45
N THR A 158 -0.93 -1.98 -7.76
CA THR A 158 -0.68 -3.30 -8.34
C THR A 158 0.51 -3.26 -9.29
N THR A 159 1.22 -4.38 -9.39
CA THR A 159 2.21 -4.63 -10.43
C THR A 159 1.66 -5.65 -11.41
N LEU A 160 2.22 -5.70 -12.62
CA LEU A 160 1.86 -6.67 -13.68
C LEU A 160 0.46 -6.51 -14.30
N LYS A 161 -0.47 -5.78 -13.68
CA LYS A 161 -1.75 -5.39 -14.27
C LYS A 161 -1.71 -3.96 -14.77
N LYS A 162 -2.13 -3.75 -16.02
CA LYS A 162 -2.27 -2.40 -16.60
C LYS A 162 -3.69 -1.89 -16.36
N PRO A 163 -3.85 -0.62 -15.94
CA PRO A 163 -5.17 0.01 -15.88
C PRO A 163 -5.80 0.06 -17.28
N PRO A 164 -7.14 0.05 -17.38
CA PRO A 164 -7.83 0.28 -18.64
C PRO A 164 -7.45 1.63 -19.25
N ALA A 165 -7.52 1.78 -20.57
CA ALA A 165 -7.38 3.07 -21.24
C ALA A 165 -8.69 3.89 -21.16
N GLY A 166 -8.65 5.19 -21.48
CA GLY A 166 -9.85 6.00 -21.81
C GLY A 166 -10.50 6.83 -20.69
N GLY A 167 -9.91 6.85 -19.48
CA GLY A 167 -10.26 7.81 -18.42
C GLY A 167 -11.76 7.88 -18.07
N GLU A 168 -12.33 9.09 -18.05
CA GLU A 168 -13.74 9.35 -17.68
C GLU A 168 -14.76 8.65 -18.61
N LEU A 169 -14.45 8.50 -19.90
CA LEU A 169 -15.33 7.78 -20.83
C LEU A 169 -15.41 6.30 -20.46
N THR A 170 -14.27 5.69 -20.13
CA THR A 170 -14.22 4.30 -19.67
C THR A 170 -14.91 4.13 -18.33
N LEU A 171 -14.74 5.08 -17.39
CA LEU A 171 -15.48 5.07 -16.13
C LEU A 171 -17.00 5.18 -16.34
N THR A 172 -17.45 5.93 -17.33
CA THR A 172 -18.88 6.03 -17.68
C THR A 172 -19.40 4.69 -18.23
N ALA A 173 -18.63 4.02 -19.10
CA ALA A 173 -18.97 2.69 -19.57
C ALA A 173 -19.02 1.65 -18.42
N LEU A 174 -18.06 1.70 -17.50
CA LEU A 174 -18.03 0.84 -16.31
C LEU A 174 -19.22 1.10 -15.38
N ALA A 175 -19.70 2.35 -15.28
CA ALA A 175 -20.90 2.67 -14.50
C ALA A 175 -22.16 2.00 -15.09
N VAL A 176 -22.30 1.99 -16.43
CA VAL A 176 -23.39 1.27 -17.10
C VAL A 176 -23.25 -0.24 -16.87
N ALA A 177 -22.04 -0.79 -17.00
CA ALA A 177 -21.78 -2.20 -16.73
C ALA A 177 -22.13 -2.60 -15.29
N ALA A 178 -21.78 -1.77 -14.31
CA ALA A 178 -22.10 -1.99 -12.90
C ALA A 178 -23.62 -2.07 -12.67
N GLN A 179 -24.40 -1.16 -13.26
CA GLN A 179 -25.86 -1.17 -13.18
C GLN A 179 -26.47 -2.46 -13.77
N VAL A 180 -25.95 -2.91 -14.92
CA VAL A 180 -26.41 -4.15 -15.56
C VAL A 180 -26.06 -5.36 -14.71
N ALA A 181 -24.82 -5.44 -14.22
CA ALA A 181 -24.36 -6.52 -13.37
C ALA A 181 -25.16 -6.61 -12.06
N GLU A 182 -25.48 -5.48 -11.45
CA GLU A 182 -26.26 -5.42 -10.22
C GLU A 182 -27.71 -5.86 -10.44
N LYS A 183 -28.36 -5.44 -11.54
CA LYS A 183 -29.68 -5.94 -11.95
C LYS A 183 -29.67 -7.46 -12.21
N ALA A 184 -28.55 -7.98 -12.71
CA ALA A 184 -28.31 -9.41 -12.89
C ALA A 184 -27.92 -10.14 -11.58
N LYS A 185 -27.97 -9.47 -10.42
CA LYS A 185 -27.61 -10.01 -9.09
C LYS A 185 -26.15 -10.47 -8.97
N LEU A 186 -25.24 -9.84 -9.72
CA LEU A 186 -23.81 -10.17 -9.72
C LEU A 186 -22.99 -9.37 -8.68
N GLY A 187 -23.65 -8.57 -7.83
CA GLY A 187 -23.00 -7.61 -6.92
C GLY A 187 -21.90 -8.18 -6.01
N LYS A 188 -22.04 -9.42 -5.56
CA LYS A 188 -21.06 -10.11 -4.69
C LYS A 188 -20.25 -11.19 -5.41
N THR A 189 -20.30 -11.20 -6.74
CA THR A 189 -19.59 -12.19 -7.55
C THR A 189 -18.23 -11.66 -8.00
N PRO A 190 -17.27 -12.54 -8.35
CA PRO A 190 -16.00 -12.12 -8.95
C PRO A 190 -16.19 -11.27 -10.21
N ALA A 191 -17.20 -11.57 -11.03
CA ALA A 191 -17.51 -10.82 -12.25
C ALA A 191 -17.96 -9.38 -11.94
N GLY A 192 -18.85 -9.21 -10.95
CA GLY A 192 -19.27 -7.89 -10.50
C GLY A 192 -18.13 -7.08 -9.89
N LYS A 193 -17.31 -7.71 -9.04
CA LYS A 193 -16.12 -7.09 -8.44
C LYS A 193 -15.12 -6.62 -9.49
N ALA A 194 -14.91 -7.39 -10.57
CA ALA A 194 -13.97 -7.04 -11.63
C ALA A 194 -14.31 -5.69 -12.31
N ILE A 195 -15.59 -5.33 -12.41
CA ILE A 195 -16.01 -4.02 -12.96
C ILE A 195 -15.51 -2.87 -12.07
N VAL A 196 -15.69 -3.01 -10.77
CA VAL A 196 -15.25 -2.00 -9.78
C VAL A 196 -13.72 -1.96 -9.70
N ASP A 197 -13.05 -3.12 -9.79
CA ASP A 197 -11.59 -3.20 -9.82
C ASP A 197 -11.01 -2.47 -11.04
N GLN A 198 -11.64 -2.56 -12.22
CA GLN A 198 -11.22 -1.79 -13.39
C GLN A 198 -11.38 -0.29 -13.21
N ALA A 199 -12.50 0.15 -12.62
CA ALA A 199 -12.73 1.56 -12.30
C ALA A 199 -11.70 2.06 -11.28
N ARG A 200 -11.39 1.24 -10.26
CA ARG A 200 -10.38 1.55 -9.25
C ARG A 200 -9.01 1.75 -9.88
N LEU A 201 -8.57 0.86 -10.75
CA LEU A 201 -7.26 0.98 -11.41
C LEU A 201 -7.13 2.28 -12.20
N LEU A 202 -8.19 2.71 -12.91
CA LEU A 202 -8.24 4.01 -13.60
C LEU A 202 -8.09 5.19 -12.64
N VAL A 203 -8.78 5.15 -11.50
CA VAL A 203 -8.72 6.18 -10.46
C VAL A 203 -7.33 6.25 -9.84
N GLN A 204 -6.76 5.10 -9.49
CA GLN A 204 -5.42 5.04 -8.90
C GLN A 204 -4.35 5.59 -9.83
N GLN A 205 -4.45 5.28 -11.13
CA GLN A 205 -3.55 5.83 -12.14
C GLN A 205 -3.64 7.36 -12.23
N LYS A 206 -4.85 7.93 -12.09
CA LYS A 206 -5.09 9.38 -12.18
C LYS A 206 -4.62 10.14 -10.93
N ILE A 207 -4.74 9.53 -9.75
CA ILE A 207 -4.35 10.12 -8.46
C ILE A 207 -2.84 10.30 -8.34
N ASP A 208 -2.06 9.39 -8.94
CA ASP A 208 -0.59 9.40 -8.92
C ASP A 208 0.01 9.61 -7.51
N GLY A 209 -0.60 8.98 -6.51
CA GLY A 209 -0.16 9.03 -5.11
C GLY A 209 -0.43 10.33 -4.35
N THR A 210 -1.12 11.32 -4.94
CA THR A 210 -1.45 12.58 -4.25
C THR A 210 -2.86 12.56 -3.69
N PHE A 211 -2.99 12.59 -2.35
CA PHE A 211 -4.29 12.50 -1.68
C PHE A 211 -4.70 13.82 -1.03
N GLY A 212 -5.91 14.27 -1.37
CA GLY A 212 -6.68 15.21 -0.57
C GLY A 212 -8.05 14.62 -0.23
N GLN A 213 -8.75 15.22 0.74
CA GLN A 213 -10.07 14.78 1.21
C GLN A 213 -11.07 14.50 0.07
N GLY A 214 -11.11 15.35 -0.96
CA GLY A 214 -12.01 15.21 -2.12
C GLY A 214 -11.78 13.95 -2.94
N VAL A 215 -10.58 13.36 -2.86
CA VAL A 215 -10.21 12.10 -3.52
C VAL A 215 -10.34 10.93 -2.54
N ALA A 216 -9.74 11.06 -1.35
CA ALA A 216 -9.60 9.98 -0.39
C ALA A 216 -10.94 9.47 0.16
N LYS A 217 -11.87 10.38 0.48
CA LYS A 217 -13.19 10.01 1.02
C LYS A 217 -14.03 9.21 0.03
N PRO A 218 -14.32 9.69 -1.19
CA PRO A 218 -15.08 8.90 -2.15
C PRO A 218 -14.35 7.60 -2.54
N PHE A 219 -13.02 7.58 -2.60
CA PHE A 219 -12.29 6.34 -2.85
C PHE A 219 -12.56 5.28 -1.77
N ALA A 220 -12.43 5.63 -0.49
CA ALA A 220 -12.67 4.70 0.62
C ALA A 220 -14.16 4.28 0.74
N GLU A 221 -15.08 5.21 0.48
CA GLU A 221 -16.52 4.90 0.46
C GLU A 221 -16.87 3.88 -0.64
N ALA A 222 -16.21 3.93 -1.79
CA ALA A 222 -16.43 2.97 -2.88
C ALA A 222 -16.13 1.53 -2.45
N ASP A 223 -15.06 1.32 -1.68
CA ASP A 223 -14.68 0.00 -1.18
C ASP A 223 -15.72 -0.55 -0.20
N HIS A 224 -16.25 0.29 0.69
CA HIS A 224 -17.30 -0.12 1.61
C HIS A 224 -18.61 -0.48 0.88
N LEU A 225 -18.96 0.24 -0.20
CA LEU A 225 -20.12 -0.09 -1.03
C LEU A 225 -19.93 -1.42 -1.78
N LEU A 226 -18.73 -1.66 -2.30
CA LEU A 226 -18.37 -2.92 -2.96
C LEU A 226 -18.53 -4.13 -2.02
N LEU A 227 -18.14 -4.01 -0.75
CA LEU A 227 -18.34 -5.09 0.25
C LEU A 227 -19.82 -5.44 0.46
N LYS A 228 -20.73 -4.48 0.26
CA LYS A 228 -22.18 -4.67 0.35
C LYS A 228 -22.78 -5.21 -0.95
N GLY A 229 -22.01 -5.24 -2.04
CA GLY A 229 -22.45 -5.64 -3.38
C GLY A 229 -23.11 -4.51 -4.17
N ASP A 230 -23.00 -3.27 -3.70
CA ASP A 230 -23.48 -2.07 -4.40
C ASP A 230 -22.42 -1.60 -5.42
N LEU A 231 -22.47 -2.21 -6.61
CA LEU A 231 -21.54 -1.92 -7.69
C LEU A 231 -21.77 -0.52 -8.25
N THR A 232 -23.04 -0.13 -8.41
CA THR A 232 -23.43 1.16 -8.98
C THR A 232 -22.93 2.31 -8.12
N GLY A 233 -23.15 2.23 -6.81
CA GLY A 233 -22.65 3.18 -5.83
C GLY A 233 -21.14 3.21 -5.76
N ALA A 234 -20.47 2.05 -5.78
CA ALA A 234 -19.02 1.98 -5.78
C ALA A 234 -18.39 2.69 -6.99
N VAL A 235 -18.87 2.42 -8.22
CA VAL A 235 -18.35 3.09 -9.42
C VAL A 235 -18.70 4.59 -9.41
N ALA A 236 -19.87 4.98 -8.91
CA ALA A 236 -20.24 6.39 -8.77
C ALA A 236 -19.27 7.14 -7.85
N LYS A 237 -18.89 6.55 -6.71
CA LYS A 237 -17.91 7.12 -5.79
C LYS A 237 -16.51 7.19 -6.41
N LEU A 238 -16.07 6.13 -7.10
CA LEU A 238 -14.79 6.14 -7.83
C LEU A 238 -14.74 7.23 -8.90
N ARG A 239 -15.85 7.53 -9.58
CA ARG A 239 -15.92 8.67 -10.52
C ARG A 239 -15.79 10.02 -9.82
N THR A 240 -16.37 10.18 -8.64
CA THR A 240 -16.17 11.39 -7.83
C THR A 240 -14.69 11.56 -7.46
N ALA A 241 -14.03 10.48 -7.02
CA ALA A 241 -12.60 10.50 -6.75
C ALA A 241 -11.77 10.84 -8.00
N TYR A 242 -12.10 10.24 -9.16
CA TYR A 242 -11.41 10.49 -10.44
C TYR A 242 -11.42 11.97 -10.82
N ARG A 243 -12.57 12.64 -10.69
CA ARG A 243 -12.76 14.04 -11.08
C ARG A 243 -12.11 15.03 -10.11
N ALA A 244 -11.89 14.61 -8.87
CA ALA A 244 -11.23 15.42 -7.85
C ALA A 244 -9.70 15.35 -7.95
N ALA A 245 -9.15 14.37 -8.67
CA ALA A 245 -7.72 14.18 -8.94
C ALA A 245 -7.32 14.83 -10.27
#